data_AF-A0A7Y9DNI8-F1
#
_entry.id   AF-A0A7Y9DNI8-F1
#
_cell.length_a   1.000
_cell.length_b   1.000
_cell.length_c   1.000
_cell.angle_alpha   90.00
_cell.angle_beta   90.00
_cell.angle_gamma   90.00
#
_symmetry.space_group_name_H-M   'P 1'
#
loop_
_entity.id
_entity.type
_entity.pdbx_description
1 polymer ?
#
loop_
_entity_poly.entity_id
_entity_poly.type
_entity_poly.pdbx_seq_one_letter_code
_entity_poly.pdbx_strand_id
1 'polypeptide(L)'
;MQILTVLSGAGALLVAGVFAAFTWLVLPAFARTGPGAAAPVMQAVNVVAVRAPLMTALFGTGACCLALAVLALVSGRPGPAAGCAVYLVGCLGVTVAGNVPLNDALARGRVTDFARWAAAWGRWNTVRLLACLATAAVLWGTSPDR
;
A
#
# COMPACT_ATOMS: atom_id res chain seq x y z
N MET A 1 0.28 20.62 -12.17
CA MET A 1 -0.12 19.22 -12.44
C MET A 1 1.09 18.28 -12.55
N GLN A 2 2.12 18.62 -13.35
CA GLN A 2 3.31 17.78 -13.53
C GLN A 2 4.04 17.41 -12.22
N ILE A 3 4.27 18.38 -11.32
CA ILE A 3 4.89 18.11 -10.01
C ILE A 3 4.07 17.07 -9.21
N LEU A 4 2.74 17.21 -9.19
CA LEU A 4 1.86 16.24 -8.52
C LEU A 4 1.93 14.86 -9.17
N THR A 5 2.03 14.76 -10.50
CA THR A 5 2.22 13.49 -11.21
C THR A 5 3.53 12.80 -10.82
N VAL A 6 4.63 13.56 -10.75
CA VAL A 6 5.94 13.05 -10.34
C VAL A 6 5.91 12.60 -8.88
N LEU A 7 5.42 13.44 -7.97
CA LEU A 7 5.35 13.13 -6.53
C LEU A 7 4.42 11.94 -6.25
N SER A 8 3.26 11.88 -6.88
CA SER A 8 2.31 10.78 -6.70
C SER A 8 2.87 9.45 -7.22
N GLY A 9 3.49 9.45 -8.41
CA GLY A 9 4.11 8.23 -8.96
C GLY A 9 5.31 7.76 -8.14
N ALA A 10 6.19 8.69 -7.73
CA ALA A 10 7.38 8.36 -6.94
C ALA A 10 7.00 7.86 -5.55
N GLY A 11 6.04 8.54 -4.90
CA GLY A 11 5.48 8.12 -3.63
C GLY A 11 4.80 6.75 -3.72
N ALA A 12 4.10 6.47 -4.81
CA ALA A 12 3.51 5.15 -5.05
C ALA A 12 4.58 4.06 -5.17
N LEU A 13 5.68 4.30 -5.89
CA LEU A 13 6.78 3.33 -5.98
C LEU A 13 7.52 3.13 -4.65
N LEU A 14 7.74 4.19 -3.86
CA LEU A 14 8.31 4.08 -2.53
C LEU A 14 7.46 3.17 -1.63
N VAL A 15 6.15 3.37 -1.63
CA VAL A 15 5.20 2.56 -0.87
C VAL A 15 5.11 1.13 -1.42
N ALA A 16 5.15 0.95 -2.75
CA ALA A 16 5.23 -0.37 -3.38
C ALA A 16 6.44 -1.16 -2.89
N GLY A 17 7.61 -0.53 -2.77
CA GLY A 17 8.82 -1.18 -2.26
C GLY A 17 8.64 -1.78 -0.85
N VAL A 18 7.94 -1.07 0.03
CA VAL A 18 7.59 -1.58 1.37
C VAL A 18 6.69 -2.81 1.25
N PHE A 19 5.62 -2.75 0.46
CA PHE A 19 4.73 -3.90 0.29
C PHE A 19 5.42 -5.09 -0.36
N ALA A 20 6.29 -4.86 -1.34
CA ALA A 20 7.11 -5.89 -1.97
C ALA A 20 8.02 -6.60 -0.97
N ALA A 21 8.70 -5.85 -0.09
CA ALA A 21 9.52 -6.43 0.97
C ALA A 21 8.71 -7.38 1.88
N PHE A 22 7.47 -7.01 2.23
CA PHE A 22 6.62 -7.88 3.02
C PHE A 22 6.19 -9.15 2.28
N THR A 23 5.73 -9.01 1.04
CA THR A 23 5.25 -10.15 0.23
C THR A 23 6.39 -11.11 -0.11
N TRP A 24 7.57 -10.59 -0.51
CA TRP A 24 8.65 -11.42 -1.04
C TRP A 24 9.64 -11.91 0.01
N LEU A 25 9.80 -11.19 1.14
CA LEU A 25 10.82 -11.51 2.13
C LEU A 25 10.22 -11.84 3.50
N VAL A 26 9.39 -10.95 4.05
CA VAL A 26 8.91 -11.07 5.44
C VAL A 26 7.97 -12.26 5.61
N LEU A 27 6.93 -12.40 4.78
CA LEU A 27 5.98 -13.52 4.89
C LEU A 27 6.65 -14.88 4.67
N PRO A 28 7.54 -15.07 3.66
CA PRO A 28 8.32 -16.30 3.54
C PRO A 28 9.23 -16.56 4.75
N ALA A 29 9.86 -15.53 5.33
CA ALA A 29 10.66 -15.70 6.54
C ALA A 29 9.82 -16.19 7.72
N PHE A 30 8.61 -15.65 7.90
CA PHE A 30 7.67 -16.10 8.92
C PHE A 30 7.23 -17.55 8.74
N ALA A 31 7.04 -18.00 7.50
CA ALA A 31 6.73 -19.41 7.22
C ALA A 31 7.86 -20.35 7.67
N ARG A 32 9.12 -19.88 7.66
CA ARG A 32 10.29 -20.67 8.09
C ARG A 32 10.52 -20.66 9.61
N THR A 33 10.22 -19.55 10.28
CA THR A 33 10.46 -19.40 11.72
C THR A 33 9.30 -19.88 12.58
N GLY A 34 8.11 -20.00 12.00
CA GLY A 34 6.91 -20.47 12.68
C GLY A 34 6.22 -19.40 13.54
N PRO A 35 4.98 -19.67 13.98
CA PRO A 35 4.10 -18.68 14.61
C PRO A 35 4.66 -18.10 15.91
N GLY A 36 5.37 -18.90 16.72
CA GLY A 36 5.91 -18.48 18.01
C GLY A 36 6.91 -17.34 17.91
N ALA A 37 7.72 -17.31 16.84
CA ALA A 37 8.65 -16.21 16.56
C ALA A 37 8.03 -15.13 15.66
N ALA A 38 7.21 -15.52 14.68
CA ALA A 38 6.68 -14.60 13.67
C ALA A 38 5.60 -13.65 14.19
N ALA A 39 4.67 -14.13 15.03
CA ALA A 39 3.55 -13.32 15.49
C ALA A 39 3.99 -12.10 16.34
N PRO A 40 4.90 -12.24 17.33
CA PRO A 40 5.40 -11.10 18.10
C PRO A 40 6.14 -10.07 17.23
N VAL A 41 6.93 -10.54 16.26
CA VAL A 41 7.64 -9.65 15.32
C VAL A 41 6.65 -8.84 14.51
N MET A 42 5.61 -9.49 13.96
CA MET A 42 4.59 -8.78 13.19
C MET A 42 3.79 -7.79 14.05
N GLN A 43 3.48 -8.12 15.30
CA GLN A 43 2.81 -7.20 16.23
C GLN A 43 3.68 -5.96 16.48
N ALA A 44 4.98 -6.13 16.72
CA ALA A 44 5.92 -5.02 16.91
C ALA A 44 6.05 -4.16 15.64
N VAL A 45 6.13 -4.81 14.47
CA VAL A 45 6.11 -4.14 13.16
C VAL A 45 4.86 -3.29 12.98
N ASN A 46 3.67 -3.80 13.32
CA ASN A 46 2.42 -3.05 13.19
C ASN A 46 2.39 -1.77 14.05
N VAL A 47 2.99 -1.81 15.25
CA VAL A 47 3.14 -0.63 16.12
C VAL A 47 4.12 0.40 15.51
N VAL A 48 5.18 -0.06 14.87
CA VAL A 48 6.14 0.84 14.19
C VAL A 48 5.58 1.38 12.88
N ALA A 49 4.75 0.60 12.18
CA ALA A 49 4.16 0.96 10.89
C ALA A 49 3.29 2.22 10.95
N VAL A 50 2.66 2.50 12.09
CA VAL A 50 1.83 3.71 12.28
C VAL A 50 2.64 4.97 12.63
N ARG A 51 3.97 4.92 12.57
CA ARG A 51 4.85 6.08 12.81
C ARG A 51 5.04 6.92 11.55
N ALA A 52 5.55 8.13 11.77
CA ALA A 52 5.68 9.17 10.76
C ALA A 52 6.28 8.72 9.40
N PRO A 53 7.37 7.93 9.31
CA PRO A 53 7.99 7.64 8.01
C PRO A 53 7.04 6.95 7.03
N LEU A 54 6.39 5.87 7.44
CA LEU A 54 5.46 5.14 6.58
C LEU A 54 4.13 5.89 6.43
N MET A 55 3.61 6.50 7.49
CA MET A 55 2.34 7.25 7.41
C MET A 55 2.46 8.46 6.49
N THR A 56 3.57 9.18 6.53
CA THR A 56 3.84 10.29 5.62
C THR A 56 3.97 9.80 4.18
N ALA A 57 4.70 8.70 3.93
CA ALA A 57 4.80 8.15 2.58
C ALA A 57 3.42 7.69 2.05
N LEU A 58 2.66 6.98 2.87
CA LEU A 58 1.36 6.41 2.50
C LEU A 58 0.28 7.49 2.29
N PHE A 59 0.03 8.32 3.30
CA PHE A 59 -1.03 9.33 3.25
C PHE A 59 -0.60 10.60 2.52
N GLY A 60 0.69 10.96 2.54
CA GLY A 60 1.21 12.07 1.74
C GLY A 60 1.09 11.79 0.24
N THR A 61 1.40 10.56 -0.20
CA THR A 61 1.12 10.13 -1.57
C THR A 61 -0.38 10.13 -1.86
N GLY A 62 -1.20 9.66 -0.91
CA GLY A 62 -2.66 9.73 -1.00
C GLY A 62 -3.19 11.15 -1.22
N ALA A 63 -2.69 12.12 -0.45
CA ALA A 63 -3.06 13.53 -0.60
C ALA A 63 -2.64 14.10 -1.96
N CYS A 64 -1.44 13.76 -2.43
CA CYS A 64 -0.99 14.14 -3.79
C CYS A 64 -1.90 13.54 -4.87
N CYS A 65 -2.24 12.25 -4.75
CA CYS A 65 -3.17 11.56 -5.65
C CYS A 65 -4.56 12.21 -5.65
N LEU A 66 -5.09 12.55 -4.48
CA LEU A 66 -6.39 13.21 -4.35
C LEU A 66 -6.39 14.58 -5.03
N ALA A 67 -5.38 15.41 -4.75
CA ALA A 67 -5.25 16.72 -5.38
C ALA A 67 -5.10 16.61 -6.91
N LEU A 68 -4.28 15.66 -7.39
CA LEU A 68 -4.11 15.41 -8.81
C LEU A 68 -5.40 14.92 -9.47
N ALA A 69 -6.14 14.02 -8.84
CA ALA A 69 -7.41 13.52 -9.36
C ALA A 69 -8.43 14.66 -9.56
N VAL A 70 -8.59 15.54 -8.55
CA VAL A 70 -9.49 16.70 -8.64
C VAL A 70 -9.10 17.61 -9.80
N LEU A 71 -7.82 17.99 -9.88
CA LEU A 71 -7.32 18.86 -10.96
C LEU A 71 -7.49 18.22 -12.34
N ALA A 72 -7.23 16.92 -12.45
CA ALA A 72 -7.35 16.18 -13.70
C ALA A 72 -8.82 16.11 -14.17
N LEU A 73 -9.78 15.88 -13.28
CA LEU A 73 -11.21 15.88 -13.60
C LEU A 73 -11.70 17.26 -14.04
N VAL A 74 -11.33 18.32 -13.32
CA VAL A 74 -11.67 19.71 -13.70
C VAL A 74 -11.08 20.07 -15.06
N SER A 75 -9.91 19.51 -15.40
CA SER A 75 -9.22 19.75 -16.67
C SER A 75 -9.65 18.80 -17.80
N GLY A 76 -10.65 17.94 -17.58
CA GLY A 76 -11.12 16.98 -18.60
C GLY A 76 -10.10 15.89 -18.98
N ARG A 77 -9.18 15.54 -18.07
CA ARG A 77 -8.11 14.53 -18.29
C ARG A 77 -8.39 13.28 -17.45
N PRO A 78 -9.20 12.32 -17.94
CA PRO A 78 -9.62 11.16 -17.14
C PRO A 78 -8.48 10.19 -16.82
N GLY A 79 -7.40 10.14 -17.62
CA GLY A 79 -6.27 9.22 -17.43
C GLY A 79 -5.58 9.36 -16.06
N PRO A 80 -5.04 10.55 -15.72
CA PRO A 80 -4.44 10.78 -14.40
C PRO A 80 -5.41 10.57 -13.24
N ALA A 81 -6.68 10.94 -13.41
CA ALA A 81 -7.70 10.72 -12.38
C ALA A 81 -7.92 9.22 -12.10
N ALA A 82 -7.96 8.40 -13.13
CA ALA A 82 -8.06 6.94 -12.99
C ALA A 82 -6.84 6.36 -12.28
N GLY A 83 -5.62 6.78 -12.65
CA GLY A 83 -4.38 6.36 -11.98
C GLY A 83 -4.38 6.69 -10.48
N CYS A 84 -4.79 7.91 -10.13
CA CYS A 84 -4.94 8.32 -8.72
C CYS A 84 -6.00 7.52 -7.97
N ALA A 85 -7.14 7.21 -8.61
CA ALA A 85 -8.20 6.40 -8.01
C ALA A 85 -7.71 4.99 -7.65
N VAL A 86 -6.84 4.40 -8.49
CA VAL A 86 -6.20 3.09 -8.19
C VAL A 86 -5.40 3.15 -6.90
N TYR A 87 -4.63 4.21 -6.64
CA TYR A 87 -3.92 4.37 -5.37
C TYR A 87 -4.88 4.51 -4.19
N LEU A 88 -5.85 5.42 -4.31
CA LEU A 88 -6.77 5.74 -3.22
C LEU A 88 -7.59 4.52 -2.80
N VAL A 89 -8.12 3.76 -3.76
CA VAL A 89 -8.94 2.57 -3.47
C VAL A 89 -8.07 1.35 -3.20
N GLY A 90 -7.14 1.04 -4.10
CA GLY A 90 -6.37 -0.20 -4.07
C GLY A 90 -5.22 -0.22 -3.05
N CYS A 91 -4.68 0.93 -2.66
CA CYS A 91 -3.66 1.02 -1.61
C CYS A 91 -4.27 1.46 -0.27
N LEU A 92 -4.87 2.66 -0.19
CA LEU A 92 -5.39 3.17 1.08
C LEU A 92 -6.66 2.45 1.51
N GLY A 93 -7.63 2.28 0.61
CA GLY A 93 -8.87 1.56 0.88
C GLY A 93 -8.61 0.13 1.36
N VAL A 94 -7.75 -0.62 0.66
CA VAL A 94 -7.35 -1.99 1.06
C VAL A 94 -6.57 -2.00 2.37
N THR A 95 -5.76 -0.98 2.66
CA THR A 95 -5.09 -0.86 3.96
C THR A 95 -6.11 -0.79 5.10
N VAL A 96 -7.09 0.09 4.98
CA VAL A 96 -8.11 0.32 6.01
C VAL A 96 -9.08 -0.86 6.13
N ALA A 97 -9.54 -1.40 5.00
CA ALA A 97 -10.59 -2.43 4.99
C ALA A 97 -10.05 -3.87 5.07
N GLY A 98 -8.79 -4.10 4.69
CA GLY A 98 -8.18 -5.44 4.62
C GLY A 98 -7.09 -5.65 5.66
N ASN A 99 -6.00 -4.88 5.58
CA ASN A 99 -4.82 -5.14 6.40
C ASN A 99 -4.96 -4.68 7.86
N VAL A 100 -5.58 -3.54 8.14
CA VAL A 100 -5.78 -3.05 9.51
C VAL A 100 -6.63 -4.02 10.35
N PRO A 101 -7.79 -4.53 9.89
CA PRO A 101 -8.56 -5.50 10.65
C PRO A 101 -7.79 -6.79 10.99
N LEU A 102 -6.97 -7.28 10.04
CA LEU A 102 -6.11 -8.44 10.25
C LEU A 102 -4.99 -8.16 11.27
N ASN A 103 -4.41 -6.97 11.23
CA ASN A 103 -3.41 -6.53 12.19
C ASN A 103 -4.00 -6.43 13.60
N ASP A 104 -5.20 -5.87 13.74
CA ASP A 104 -5.87 -5.74 15.03
C ASP A 104 -6.32 -7.10 15.58
N ALA A 105 -6.72 -8.04 14.72
CA ALA A 105 -7.02 -9.41 15.14
C ALA A 105 -5.77 -10.10 15.72
N LEU A 106 -4.62 -9.93 15.06
CA LEU A 106 -3.34 -10.46 15.53
C LEU A 106 -2.92 -9.80 16.86
N ALA A 107 -3.03 -8.48 16.97
CA ALA A 107 -2.66 -7.73 18.18
C ALA A 107 -3.51 -8.15 19.40
N ARG A 108 -4.77 -8.53 19.18
CA ARG A 108 -5.71 -8.94 20.24
C ARG A 108 -5.70 -10.44 20.53
N GLY A 109 -4.71 -11.18 20.01
CA GLY A 109 -4.58 -12.62 20.24
C GLY A 109 -5.74 -13.45 19.66
N ARG A 110 -6.48 -12.93 18.67
CA ARG A 110 -7.64 -13.62 18.06
C ARG A 110 -7.26 -14.52 16.88
N VAL A 111 -5.98 -14.64 16.58
CA VAL A 111 -5.47 -15.46 15.48
C VAL A 111 -5.08 -16.82 16.05
N THR A 112 -5.87 -17.84 15.73
CA THR A 112 -5.61 -19.24 16.12
C THR A 112 -4.78 -20.00 15.09
N ASP A 113 -4.91 -19.63 13.81
CA ASP A 113 -4.12 -20.16 12.70
C ASP A 113 -3.33 -19.03 12.04
N PHE A 114 -2.04 -18.96 12.38
CA PHE A 114 -1.14 -17.95 11.86
C PHE A 114 -0.87 -18.12 10.36
N ALA A 115 -0.85 -19.34 9.83
CA ALA A 115 -0.60 -19.58 8.41
C ALA A 115 -1.76 -19.05 7.57
N ARG A 116 -3.01 -19.31 8.00
CA ARG A 116 -4.21 -18.75 7.38
C ARG A 116 -4.25 -17.23 7.47
N TRP A 117 -3.88 -16.67 8.63
CA TRP A 117 -3.75 -15.21 8.79
C TRP A 117 -2.70 -14.63 7.84
N ALA A 118 -1.51 -15.22 7.76
CA ALA A 118 -0.40 -14.75 6.93
C ALA A 118 -0.76 -14.81 5.43
N ALA A 119 -1.44 -15.87 4.99
CA ALA A 119 -1.95 -15.98 3.63
C ALA A 119 -2.99 -14.89 3.32
N ALA A 120 -3.93 -14.63 4.24
CA ALA A 120 -4.93 -13.58 4.05
C ALA A 120 -4.31 -12.18 4.03
N TRP A 121 -3.41 -11.90 4.96
CA TRP A 121 -2.69 -10.63 5.03
C TRP A 121 -1.84 -10.42 3.78
N GLY A 122 -1.16 -11.46 3.30
CA GLY A 122 -0.35 -11.44 2.09
C GLY A 122 -1.15 -11.17 0.83
N ARG A 123 -2.34 -11.76 0.67
CA ARG A 123 -3.23 -11.46 -0.47
C ARG A 123 -3.57 -9.97 -0.53
N TRP A 124 -4.01 -9.38 0.59
CA TRP A 124 -4.32 -7.95 0.64
C TRP A 124 -3.08 -7.08 0.42
N ASN A 125 -1.93 -7.49 0.97
CA ASN A 125 -0.68 -6.77 0.75
C ASN A 125 -0.24 -6.78 -0.72
N THR A 126 -0.44 -7.90 -1.44
CA THR A 126 -0.20 -7.99 -2.88
C THR A 126 -1.15 -7.09 -3.67
N VAL A 127 -2.44 -6.98 -3.29
CA VAL A 127 -3.35 -6.02 -3.93
C VAL A 127 -2.81 -4.59 -3.79
N ARG A 128 -2.35 -4.20 -2.59
CA ARG A 128 -1.77 -2.87 -2.37
C ARG A 128 -0.50 -2.64 -3.19
N LEU A 129 0.38 -3.63 -3.25
CA LEU A 129 1.58 -3.61 -4.09
C LEU A 129 1.22 -3.34 -5.55
N LEU A 130 0.31 -4.14 -6.12
CA LEU A 130 -0.10 -4.01 -7.51
C LEU A 130 -0.81 -2.67 -7.78
N ALA A 131 -1.64 -2.19 -6.85
CA ALA A 131 -2.27 -0.88 -6.97
C ALA A 131 -1.24 0.26 -7.01
N CYS A 132 -0.22 0.22 -6.16
CA CYS A 132 0.86 1.20 -6.19
C CYS A 132 1.65 1.18 -7.50
N LEU A 133 2.02 -0.01 -7.99
CA LEU A 133 2.72 -0.17 -9.27
C LEU A 133 1.87 0.33 -10.46
N ALA A 134 0.58 -0.04 -10.49
CA ALA A 134 -0.36 0.38 -11.52
C ALA A 134 -0.57 1.90 -11.50
N THR A 135 -0.64 2.52 -10.32
CA THR A 135 -0.71 3.98 -10.17
C THR A 135 0.48 4.64 -10.86
N ALA A 136 1.70 4.23 -10.53
CA ALA A 136 2.91 4.79 -11.13
C ALA A 136 2.95 4.56 -12.65
N ALA A 137 2.59 3.36 -13.10
CA ALA A 137 2.55 3.01 -14.52
C ALA A 137 1.55 3.88 -15.30
N VAL A 138 0.35 4.13 -14.77
CA VAL A 138 -0.64 4.99 -15.41
C VAL A 138 -0.17 6.45 -15.43
N LEU A 139 0.33 6.95 -14.29
CA LEU A 139 0.72 8.36 -14.17
C LEU A 139 1.93 8.72 -15.04
N TRP A 140 2.88 7.80 -15.26
CA TRP A 140 4.08 8.05 -16.05
C TRP A 140 4.05 7.45 -17.45
N GLY A 141 3.20 6.45 -17.68
CA GLY A 141 2.94 5.91 -19.02
C GLY A 141 2.05 6.80 -19.88
N THR A 142 1.34 7.76 -19.27
CA THR A 142 0.46 8.73 -19.96
C THR A 142 1.06 10.13 -20.09
N SER A 143 2.34 10.31 -19.77
CA SER A 143 3.03 11.59 -19.92
C SER A 143 3.08 12.00 -21.41
N PRO A 144 2.56 13.19 -21.78
CA PRO A 144 2.41 13.62 -23.17
C PRO A 144 3.72 13.95 -23.91
N ASP A 145 4.88 13.80 -23.27
CA ASP A 145 6.19 14.01 -23.90
C ASP A 145 6.72 12.73 -24.61
N ARG A 146 5.81 11.87 -25.06
CA ARG A 146 6.06 10.77 -26.00
C ARG A 146 5.09 10.84 -27.17
#